data_AF-C9MQU9-F1
#
_entry.id   AF-C9MQU9-F1
#
_cell.length_a   1.000
_cell.length_b   1.000
_cell.length_c   1.000
_cell.angle_alpha   90.00
_cell.angle_beta   90.00
_cell.angle_gamma   90.00
#
_symmetry.space_group_name_H-M   'P 1'
#
loop_
_entity.id
_entity.type
_entity.pdbx_description
1 polymer ?
#
loop_
_entity_poly.entity_id
_entity_poly.type
_entity_poly.pdbx_seq_one_letter_code
_entity_poly.pdbx_strand_id
1 'polypeptide(L)'
;MVYQGVHVYLRLFNNCAKSYNKRKEELLEGSFTGKSSYAIDLEQHKDWEVDYFMAVPRMAHNIQHSVKIYSIYLRYVALGDMHVYSIDEEFIDAILYLYSSKLSTHDFAMKIIRDVLRETGKQLQQV
;
A
#
# COMPACT_ATOMS: atom_id res chain seq x y z
N MET A 1 -6.59 17.56 -9.14
CA MET A 1 -5.55 16.57 -8.76
C MET A 1 -6.05 15.21 -9.20
N VAL A 2 -5.29 14.53 -10.06
CA VAL A 2 -5.71 13.34 -10.82
C VAL A 2 -5.51 12.08 -9.95
N TYR A 3 -6.52 11.21 -9.93
CA TYR A 3 -6.62 9.97 -9.17
C TYR A 3 -5.31 9.14 -9.17
N GLN A 4 -4.59 9.12 -8.04
CA GLN A 4 -3.44 8.24 -7.83
C GLN A 4 -3.83 6.75 -7.83
N GLY A 5 -5.10 6.42 -7.57
CA GLY A 5 -5.60 5.04 -7.67
C GLY A 5 -5.40 4.44 -9.06
N VAL A 6 -5.80 5.12 -10.12
CA VAL A 6 -5.63 4.61 -11.50
C VAL A 6 -4.16 4.58 -11.90
N HIS A 7 -3.38 5.57 -11.47
CA HIS A 7 -1.96 5.67 -11.82
C HIS A 7 -1.08 4.56 -11.21
N VAL A 8 -1.37 4.10 -10.00
CA VAL A 8 -0.61 2.99 -9.37
C VAL A 8 -0.89 1.68 -10.10
N TYR A 9 -2.16 1.37 -10.39
CA TYR A 9 -2.49 0.20 -11.20
C TYR A 9 -1.84 0.30 -12.59
N LEU A 10 -1.93 1.45 -13.25
CA LEU A 10 -1.29 1.67 -14.55
C LEU A 10 0.23 1.50 -14.48
N ARG A 11 0.90 1.94 -13.40
CA ARG A 11 2.34 1.70 -13.18
C ARG A 11 2.66 0.22 -13.01
N LEU A 12 1.86 -0.53 -12.25
CA LEU A 12 2.05 -1.98 -12.08
C LEU A 12 1.88 -2.72 -13.42
N PHE A 13 0.85 -2.38 -14.19
CA PHE A 13 0.65 -2.92 -15.54
C PHE A 13 1.81 -2.56 -16.48
N ASN A 14 2.28 -1.31 -16.45
CA ASN A 14 3.42 -0.88 -17.26
C ASN A 14 4.71 -1.62 -16.88
N ASN A 15 4.92 -1.90 -15.59
CA ASN A 15 6.09 -2.65 -15.14
C ASN A 15 6.01 -4.12 -15.58
N CYS A 16 4.84 -4.74 -15.49
CA CYS A 16 4.63 -6.11 -15.96
C CYS A 16 4.87 -6.22 -17.48
N ALA A 17 4.30 -5.30 -18.26
CA ALA A 17 4.49 -5.26 -19.71
C ALA A 17 5.96 -5.06 -20.09
N LYS A 18 6.69 -4.19 -19.38
CA LYS A 18 8.13 -4.01 -19.58
C LYS A 18 8.92 -5.28 -19.29
N SER A 19 8.64 -5.96 -18.17
CA SER A 19 9.32 -7.21 -17.80
C SER A 19 9.03 -8.34 -18.80
N TYR A 20 7.79 -8.44 -19.28
CA TYR A 20 7.42 -9.40 -20.32
C TYR A 20 8.17 -9.12 -21.64
N ASN A 21 8.16 -7.86 -22.11
CA ASN A 21 8.83 -7.49 -23.35
C ASN A 21 10.33 -7.73 -23.30
N LYS A 22 10.99 -7.39 -22.17
CA LYS A 22 12.42 -7.64 -21.96
C LYS A 22 12.76 -9.13 -22.10
N ARG A 23 11.98 -10.02 -21.48
CA ARG A 23 12.18 -11.47 -21.59
C ARG A 23 11.95 -11.99 -23.01
N LYS A 24 10.97 -11.41 -23.71
CA LYS A 24 10.71 -11.75 -25.11
C LYS A 24 11.89 -11.37 -26.03
N GLU A 25 12.59 -10.27 -25.74
CA GLU A 25 13.83 -9.88 -26.44
C GLU A 25 15.01 -10.80 -26.10
N GLU A 26 15.10 -11.27 -24.86
CA GLU A 26 16.14 -12.22 -24.40
C GLU A 26 15.93 -13.65 -24.94
N LEU A 27 14.72 -13.97 -25.39
CA LEU A 27 14.40 -15.25 -25.98
C LEU A 27 14.97 -15.31 -27.42
N LEU A 28 16.03 -16.10 -27.60
CA LEU A 28 16.78 -16.17 -28.87
C LEU A 28 15.87 -16.54 -30.06
N GLU A 29 15.05 -17.59 -29.93
CA GLU A 29 13.94 -17.94 -30.83
C GLU A 29 12.93 -18.84 -30.08
N GLY A 30 11.63 -18.72 -30.37
CA GLY A 30 10.59 -19.62 -29.83
C GLY A 30 9.45 -18.92 -29.08
N SER A 31 8.58 -19.72 -28.49
CA SER A 31 7.52 -19.28 -27.57
C SER A 31 7.89 -19.64 -26.14
N PHE A 32 7.33 -18.93 -25.16
CA PHE A 32 7.48 -19.31 -23.76
C PHE A 32 6.94 -20.73 -23.52
N THR A 33 7.63 -21.49 -22.67
CA THR A 33 7.32 -22.91 -22.38
C THR A 33 6.48 -23.09 -21.13
N GLY A 34 6.35 -22.02 -20.33
CA GLY A 34 5.63 -21.97 -19.07
C GLY A 34 5.46 -20.53 -18.60
N LYS A 35 4.85 -20.36 -17.43
CA LYS A 35 4.56 -19.06 -16.83
C LYS A 35 4.62 -19.11 -15.32
N SER A 36 5.09 -18.03 -14.69
CA SER A 36 5.02 -17.88 -13.23
C SER A 36 4.93 -16.41 -12.83
N SER A 37 4.30 -16.15 -11.70
CA SER A 37 4.28 -14.83 -11.05
C SER A 37 5.38 -14.68 -9.99
N TYR A 38 6.15 -15.73 -9.69
CA TYR A 38 7.17 -15.74 -8.65
C TYR A 38 8.56 -15.49 -9.23
N ALA A 39 9.31 -14.55 -8.65
CA ALA A 39 10.63 -14.17 -9.13
C ALA A 39 11.63 -15.35 -9.15
N ILE A 40 11.55 -16.24 -8.15
CA ILE A 40 12.44 -17.39 -8.01
C ILE A 40 12.29 -18.36 -9.19
N ASP A 41 11.04 -18.72 -9.54
CA ASP A 41 10.75 -19.60 -10.67
C ASP A 41 11.23 -18.98 -11.99
N LEU A 42 11.00 -17.67 -12.13
CA LEU A 42 11.35 -16.89 -13.30
C LEU A 42 12.87 -16.67 -13.46
N GLU A 43 13.65 -16.79 -12.39
CA GLU A 43 15.12 -16.80 -12.43
C GLU A 43 15.67 -18.15 -12.88
N GLN A 44 15.03 -19.24 -12.44
CA GLN A 44 15.40 -20.62 -12.77
C GLN A 44 15.00 -21.00 -14.21
N HIS A 45 13.89 -20.44 -14.70
CA HIS A 45 13.37 -20.68 -16.05
C HIS A 45 13.34 -19.38 -16.86
N LYS A 46 14.41 -19.15 -17.64
CA LYS A 46 14.53 -17.97 -18.53
C LYS A 46 13.55 -18.00 -19.70
N ASP A 47 13.07 -19.19 -20.05
CA ASP A 47 12.10 -19.47 -21.09
C ASP A 47 10.63 -19.41 -20.62
N TRP A 48 10.38 -18.96 -19.38
CA TRP A 48 9.02 -18.74 -18.86
C TRP A 48 8.60 -17.28 -18.92
N GLU A 49 7.31 -17.06 -19.25
CA GLU A 49 6.70 -15.74 -19.23
C GLU A 49 6.38 -15.27 -17.80
N VAL A 50 6.37 -13.95 -17.63
CA VAL A 50 5.92 -13.31 -16.39
C VAL A 50 4.40 -13.32 -16.37
N ASP A 51 3.83 -14.04 -15.40
CA ASP A 51 2.42 -13.95 -15.05
C ASP A 51 2.22 -12.96 -13.88
N TYR A 52 0.98 -12.54 -13.64
CA TYR A 52 0.65 -11.62 -12.56
C TYR A 52 -0.68 -11.95 -11.91
N PHE A 53 -0.74 -11.77 -10.58
CA PHE A 53 -1.99 -11.88 -9.84
C PHE A 53 -2.65 -10.51 -9.73
N MET A 54 -3.84 -10.37 -10.30
CA MET A 54 -4.65 -9.17 -10.18
C MET A 54 -5.65 -9.33 -9.03
N ALA A 55 -5.52 -8.50 -8.00
CA ALA A 55 -6.56 -8.36 -7.00
C ALA A 55 -7.67 -7.45 -7.55
N VAL A 56 -8.93 -7.91 -7.46
CA VAL A 56 -10.09 -7.09 -7.85
C VAL A 56 -10.20 -5.89 -6.89
N PRO A 57 -10.32 -4.64 -7.41
CA PRO A 57 -10.42 -3.46 -6.56
C PRO A 57 -11.73 -3.48 -5.75
N ARG A 58 -11.62 -3.53 -4.42
CA ARG A 58 -12.76 -3.51 -3.48
C ARG A 58 -12.93 -2.11 -2.87
N MET A 59 -13.21 -1.10 -3.70
CA MET A 59 -13.17 0.30 -3.27
C MET A 59 -14.11 0.62 -2.11
N ALA A 60 -15.34 0.08 -2.12
CA ALA A 60 -16.27 0.25 -1.00
C ALA A 60 -15.72 -0.30 0.33
N HIS A 61 -15.05 -1.46 0.28
CA HIS A 61 -14.45 -2.07 1.47
C HIS A 61 -13.27 -1.24 1.99
N ASN A 62 -12.43 -0.71 1.10
CA ASN A 62 -11.31 0.13 1.48
C ASN A 62 -11.79 1.43 2.14
N ILE A 63 -12.79 2.09 1.57
CA ILE A 63 -13.40 3.30 2.14
C ILE A 63 -13.97 3.00 3.54
N GLN A 64 -14.68 1.87 3.72
CA GLN A 64 -15.20 1.48 5.03
C GLN A 64 -14.10 1.29 6.08
N HIS A 65 -12.95 0.76 5.69
CA HIS A 65 -11.80 0.63 6.59
C HIS A 65 -11.19 1.99 6.92
N SER A 66 -10.95 2.84 5.93
CA SER A 66 -10.40 4.18 6.16
C SER A 66 -11.29 4.99 7.09
N VAL A 67 -12.61 4.94 6.93
CA VAL A 67 -13.55 5.61 7.86
C VAL A 67 -13.42 5.08 9.29
N LYS A 68 -13.25 3.76 9.47
CA LYS A 68 -13.04 3.18 10.81
C LYS A 68 -11.72 3.65 11.42
N ILE A 69 -10.63 3.63 10.65
CA ILE A 69 -9.31 4.09 11.11
C ILE A 69 -9.35 5.58 11.45
N TYR A 70 -9.99 6.38 10.61
CA TYR A 70 -10.18 7.81 10.85
C TYR A 70 -10.94 8.09 12.15
N SER A 71 -11.97 7.31 12.45
CA SER A 71 -12.71 7.41 13.72
C SER A 71 -11.84 7.13 14.95
N ILE A 72 -10.79 6.30 14.80
CA ILE A 72 -9.81 6.03 15.85
C ILE A 72 -8.90 7.24 16.03
N TYR A 73 -8.41 7.84 14.95
CA TYR A 73 -7.56 9.04 15.01
C TYR A 73 -8.23 10.20 15.73
N LEU A 74 -9.53 10.42 15.49
CA LEU A 74 -10.31 11.49 16.10
C LEU A 74 -10.44 11.38 17.63
N ARG A 75 -10.06 10.24 18.24
CA ARG A 75 -9.94 10.11 19.70
C ARG A 75 -8.68 10.74 20.27
N TYR A 76 -7.70 10.99 19.41
CA TYR A 76 -6.34 11.41 19.78
C TYR A 76 -6.03 12.83 19.34
N VAL A 77 -6.48 13.20 18.14
CA VAL A 77 -6.13 14.46 17.49
C VAL A 77 -7.40 15.07 16.89
N ALA A 78 -7.53 16.39 16.95
CA ALA A 78 -8.65 17.09 16.35
C ALA A 78 -8.56 17.08 14.83
N LEU A 79 -9.72 17.19 14.18
CA LEU A 79 -9.83 17.21 12.72
C LEU A 79 -8.96 18.29 12.07
N GLY A 80 -8.83 19.46 12.71
CA GLY A 80 -8.05 20.59 12.19
C GLY A 80 -6.54 20.33 12.11
N ASP A 81 -6.05 19.34 12.86
CA ASP A 81 -4.64 18.98 12.95
C ASP A 81 -4.31 17.71 12.12
N MET A 82 -5.23 17.30 11.24
CA MET A 82 -5.03 16.18 10.30
C MET A 82 -5.10 16.66 8.85
N HIS A 83 -4.14 16.23 8.04
CA HIS A 83 -4.10 16.49 6.60
C HIS A 83 -4.16 15.19 5.81
N VAL A 84 -5.29 14.95 5.13
CA VAL A 84 -5.51 13.75 4.30
C VAL A 84 -4.78 13.89 2.97
N TYR A 85 -3.84 12.99 2.69
CA TYR A 85 -3.08 12.96 1.43
C TYR A 85 -3.67 11.94 0.45
N SER A 86 -4.09 10.78 0.97
CA SER A 86 -4.78 9.72 0.22
C SER A 86 -5.82 9.01 1.11
N ILE A 87 -6.34 7.86 0.65
CA ILE A 87 -7.30 7.04 1.41
C ILE A 87 -6.62 6.29 2.56
N ASP A 88 -5.32 6.05 2.47
CA ASP A 88 -4.50 5.27 3.40
C ASP A 88 -3.25 6.01 3.89
N GLU A 89 -3.16 7.31 3.61
CA GLU A 89 -2.05 8.18 4.00
C GLU A 89 -2.57 9.53 4.49
N GLU A 90 -2.27 9.84 5.74
CA GLU A 90 -2.60 11.10 6.39
C GLU A 90 -1.43 11.61 7.21
N PHE A 91 -1.27 12.93 7.25
CA PHE A 91 -0.34 13.62 8.14
C PHE A 91 -1.07 14.14 9.37
N ILE A 92 -0.46 14.00 10.54
CA ILE A 92 -1.03 14.40 11.83
C ILE A 92 -0.06 15.35 12.51
N ASP A 93 -0.50 16.58 12.80
CA ASP A 93 0.23 17.47 13.71
C ASP A 93 -0.07 17.07 15.15
N ALA A 94 0.86 16.30 15.73
CA ALA A 94 0.72 15.78 17.08
C ALA A 94 1.36 16.68 18.15
N ILE A 95 2.00 17.81 17.81
CA ILE A 95 2.89 18.55 18.73
C ILE A 95 2.19 18.89 20.05
N LEU A 96 0.99 19.48 19.98
CA LEU A 96 0.22 19.87 21.17
C LEU A 96 -0.27 18.66 21.99
N TYR A 97 -0.52 17.54 21.33
CA TYR A 97 -1.03 16.30 21.94
C TYR A 97 0.07 15.51 22.64
N LEU A 98 1.31 15.60 22.16
CA LEU A 98 2.48 15.04 22.83
C LEU A 98 2.74 15.73 24.17
N TYR A 99 2.65 17.06 24.21
CA TYR A 99 2.83 17.82 25.45
C TYR A 99 1.80 17.46 26.53
N SER A 100 0.53 17.34 26.16
CA SER A 100 -0.54 17.01 27.12
C SER A 100 -0.50 15.54 27.56
N SER A 101 -0.13 14.61 26.68
CA SER A 101 -0.04 13.18 26.99
C SER A 101 1.24 12.75 27.71
N LYS A 102 2.28 13.62 27.74
CA LYS A 102 3.62 13.31 28.26
C LYS A 102 4.27 12.08 27.61
N LEU A 103 3.86 11.75 26.38
CA LEU A 103 4.42 10.66 25.61
C LEU A 103 5.51 11.18 24.67
N SER A 104 6.50 10.34 24.37
CA SER A 104 7.37 10.57 23.24
C SER A 104 6.57 10.47 21.93
N THR A 105 7.06 11.08 20.85
CA THR A 105 6.45 10.96 19.52
C THR A 105 6.26 9.50 19.12
N HIS A 106 7.26 8.66 19.40
CA HIS A 106 7.22 7.24 19.11
C HIS A 106 6.13 6.53 19.93
N ASP A 107 6.05 6.77 21.25
CA ASP A 107 5.06 6.11 22.09
C ASP A 107 3.62 6.52 21.75
N PHE A 108 3.43 7.79 21.38
CA PHE A 108 2.14 8.29 20.91
C PHE A 108 1.72 7.63 19.59
N ALA A 109 2.63 7.58 18.61
CA ALA A 109 2.38 6.89 17.35
C ALA A 109 2.09 5.40 17.58
N MET A 110 2.89 4.72 18.41
CA MET A 110 2.68 3.31 18.74
C MET A 110 1.38 3.06 19.48
N LYS A 111 0.92 4.00 20.31
CA LYS A 111 -0.40 3.93 20.95
C LYS A 111 -1.52 3.92 19.90
N ILE A 112 -1.48 4.83 18.95
CA ILE A 112 -2.48 4.91 17.86
C ILE A 112 -2.41 3.66 16.99
N ILE A 113 -1.21 3.23 16.57
CA ILE A 113 -1.01 2.03 15.72
C ILE A 113 -1.56 0.78 16.40
N ARG A 114 -1.30 0.59 17.70
CA ARG A 114 -1.82 -0.55 18.47
C ARG A 114 -3.33 -0.53 18.60
N ASP A 115 -3.92 0.65 18.78
CA ASP A 115 -5.37 0.82 18.81
C ASP A 115 -6.01 0.47 17.47
N VAL A 116 -5.44 0.96 16.37
CA VAL A 116 -5.88 0.63 15.02
C VAL A 116 -5.77 -0.88 14.76
N LEU A 117 -4.63 -1.50 15.11
CA LEU A 117 -4.44 -2.93 14.97
C LEU A 117 -5.49 -3.72 15.77
N ARG A 118 -5.74 -3.33 17.01
CA ARG A 118 -6.70 -3.99 17.90
C ARG A 118 -8.13 -3.93 17.37
N GLU A 119 -8.54 -2.79 16.82
CA GLU A 119 -9.95 -2.56 16.42
C GLU A 119 -10.24 -2.94 14.97
N THR A 120 -9.23 -2.89 14.09
CA THR A 120 -9.42 -3.13 12.65
C THR A 120 -8.69 -4.37 12.14
N GLY A 121 -7.75 -4.92 12.92
CA GLY A 121 -6.84 -5.98 12.46
C GLY A 121 -5.79 -5.50 11.44
N LYS A 122 -5.68 -4.19 11.21
CA LYS A 122 -4.74 -3.60 10.24
C LYS A 122 -3.52 -3.03 10.94
N GLN A 123 -2.34 -3.42 10.46
CA GLN A 123 -1.08 -2.84 10.88
C GLN A 123 -0.82 -1.55 10.08
N LEU A 124 -0.66 -0.44 10.79
CA LEU A 124 -0.16 0.80 10.22
C LEU A 124 1.36 0.86 10.30
N GLN A 125 1.97 1.60 9.38
CA GLN A 125 3.39 1.91 9.39
C GLN A 125 3.57 3.41 9.64
N GLN A 126 4.57 3.76 10.47
CA GLN A 126 5.03 5.12 10.58
C GLN A 126 6.04 5.39 9.46
N VAL A 127 5.86 6.48 8.72
CA VAL A 127 6.74 6.94 7.64
C VAL A 127 7.59 8.10 8.15
#